data_AF-A0A1J4TZ83-F1
#
_entry.id   AF-A0A1J4TZ83-F1
#
_cell.length_a   1.000
_cell.length_b   1.000
_cell.length_c   1.000
_cell.angle_alpha   90.00
_cell.angle_beta   90.00
_cell.angle_gamma   90.00
#
_symmetry.space_group_name_H-M   'P 1'
#
loop_
_entity.id
_entity.type
_entity.pdbx_description
1 polymer ?
#
loop_
_entity_poly.entity_id
_entity_poly.type
_entity_poly.pdbx_seq_one_letter_code
_entity_poly.pdbx_strand_id
1 'polypeptide(L)'
;MIQYLSTCTNRLKSLKNGMTKNSALWQNQTETPDLVQQKIDELTAKEREIEDLKEQIAVKQSEAHTLSNATERYADSIEALAVGLEKNIAEKLNEYGIKLRKPITRKPAPTKTLIPTLEDDSDGVGFVVSTQVDPDADIYEWQKGAAPDASKTDTVPEMKLFKTTTKTFFVDDDVPKGVRIFYRVRAINSVGQGAWSTAVSKVQ
;
A
#
# COMPACT_ATOMS: atom_id res chain seq x y z
N MET A 1 35.56 12.34 -6.85
CA MET A 1 35.92 13.77 -6.67
C MET A 1 35.06 14.42 -5.59
N ILE A 2 35.68 14.92 -4.53
CA ILE A 2 35.00 15.56 -3.40
C ILE A 2 34.87 17.06 -3.68
N GLN A 3 33.64 17.57 -3.76
CA GLN A 3 33.35 18.90 -4.32
C GLN A 3 34.09 20.05 -3.64
N TYR A 4 34.28 20.01 -2.31
CA TYR A 4 34.97 21.09 -1.61
C TYR A 4 36.50 21.05 -1.85
N LEU A 5 37.11 19.86 -1.90
CA LEU A 5 38.53 19.71 -2.21
C LEU A 5 38.80 20.10 -3.66
N SER A 6 37.97 19.65 -4.61
CA SER A 6 38.15 19.98 -6.01
C SER A 6 37.98 21.47 -6.30
N THR A 7 37.06 22.15 -5.61
CA THR A 7 36.90 23.60 -5.71
C THR A 7 38.15 24.34 -5.23
N CYS A 8 38.73 23.92 -4.10
CA CYS A 8 39.95 24.51 -3.56
C CYS A 8 41.17 24.25 -4.47
N THR A 9 41.35 23.00 -4.90
CA THR A 9 42.43 22.58 -5.80
C THR A 9 42.37 23.33 -7.13
N ASN A 10 41.18 23.51 -7.71
CA ASN A 10 40.99 24.27 -8.95
C ASN A 10 41.33 25.75 -8.78
N ARG A 11 40.92 26.37 -7.66
CA ARG A 11 41.28 27.75 -7.33
C ARG A 11 42.80 27.92 -7.21
N LEU A 12 43.48 27.02 -6.49
CA LEU A 12 44.94 27.06 -6.34
C LEU A 12 45.65 26.87 -7.68
N LYS A 13 45.17 25.97 -8.56
CA LYS A 13 45.70 25.81 -9.92
C LYS A 13 45.59 27.10 -10.74
N SER A 14 44.45 27.79 -10.67
CA SER A 14 44.25 29.07 -11.35
C SER A 14 45.19 30.16 -10.81
N LEU A 15 45.35 30.25 -9.48
CA LEU A 15 46.26 31.21 -8.85
C LEU A 15 47.72 30.91 -9.21
N LYS A 16 48.15 29.65 -9.14
CA LYS A 16 49.48 29.21 -9.56
C LYS A 16 49.77 29.62 -11.00
N ASN A 17 48.83 29.38 -11.91
CA ASN A 17 48.98 29.76 -13.32
C ASN A 17 49.11 31.29 -13.50
N GLY A 18 48.42 32.09 -12.68
CA GLY A 18 48.60 33.54 -12.64
C GLY A 18 49.99 33.96 -12.12
N MET A 19 50.49 33.27 -11.10
CA MET A 19 51.83 33.52 -10.52
C MET A 19 52.94 33.15 -11.50
N THR A 20 52.83 32.02 -12.20
CA THR A 20 53.85 31.59 -13.18
C THR A 20 53.92 32.53 -14.38
N LYS A 21 52.78 33.06 -14.84
CA LYS A 21 52.74 34.06 -15.93
C LYS A 21 53.36 35.40 -15.53
N ASN A 22 53.29 35.78 -14.25
CA ASN A 22 53.81 37.05 -13.73
C ASN A 22 55.07 36.84 -12.88
N SER A 23 55.92 35.87 -13.24
CA SER A 23 57.03 35.40 -12.42
C SER A 23 57.94 36.50 -11.89
N ALA A 24 58.21 37.56 -12.66
CA ALA A 24 59.03 38.70 -12.25
C ALA A 24 58.52 39.45 -11.00
N LEU A 25 57.19 39.53 -10.80
CA LEU A 25 56.59 40.18 -9.62
C LEU A 25 56.60 39.28 -8.37
N TRP A 26 56.71 37.97 -8.58
CA TRP A 26 56.61 36.95 -7.53
C TRP A 26 57.97 36.39 -7.08
N GLN A 27 59.08 36.79 -7.71
CA GLN A 27 60.43 36.29 -7.40
C GLN A 27 60.91 36.61 -5.97
N ASN A 28 60.47 37.73 -5.38
CA ASN A 28 60.88 38.16 -4.04
C ASN A 28 59.76 38.01 -3.00
N GLN A 29 58.71 37.27 -3.33
CA GLN A 29 57.57 37.04 -2.43
C GLN A 29 57.78 35.77 -1.60
N THR A 30 57.21 35.76 -0.40
CA THR A 30 57.27 34.59 0.51
C THR A 30 56.51 33.39 -0.06
N GLU A 31 55.41 33.64 -0.78
CA GLU A 31 54.59 32.62 -1.41
C GLU A 31 55.03 32.38 -2.86
N THR A 32 55.66 31.23 -3.11
CA THR A 32 56.16 30.85 -4.44
C THR A 32 55.20 29.86 -5.14
N PRO A 33 55.25 29.78 -6.48
CA PRO A 33 54.47 28.78 -7.22
C PRO A 33 54.71 27.32 -6.79
N ASP A 34 55.89 27.03 -6.23
CA ASP A 34 56.26 25.70 -5.73
C ASP A 34 55.58 25.38 -4.40
N LEU A 35 55.48 26.34 -3.49
CA LEU A 35 54.69 26.19 -2.25
C LEU A 35 53.21 25.97 -2.55
N VAL A 36 52.66 26.70 -3.52
CA VAL A 36 51.28 26.50 -3.99
C VAL A 36 51.11 25.11 -4.61
N GLN A 37 52.12 24.61 -5.34
CA GLN A 37 52.08 23.24 -5.86
C GLN A 37 52.11 22.19 -4.75
N GLN A 38 52.94 22.35 -3.72
CA GLN A 38 52.93 21.45 -2.56
C GLN A 38 51.55 21.39 -1.91
N LYS A 39 50.85 22.52 -1.78
CA LYS A 39 49.48 22.55 -1.24
C LYS A 39 48.45 21.87 -2.15
N ILE A 40 48.61 21.99 -3.47
CA ILE A 40 47.80 21.22 -4.43
C ILE A 40 48.06 19.72 -4.25
N ASP A 41 49.31 19.31 -4.12
CA ASP A 41 49.69 17.91 -3.96
C ASP A 41 49.16 17.32 -2.64
N GLU A 42 49.26 18.06 -1.52
CA GLU A 42 48.64 17.71 -0.22
C GLU A 42 47.13 17.47 -0.36
N LEU A 43 46.40 18.37 -1.02
CA LEU A 43 44.94 18.23 -1.22
C LEU A 43 44.60 17.02 -2.09
N THR A 44 45.32 16.80 -3.19
CA THR A 44 45.08 15.65 -4.08
C THR A 44 45.43 14.31 -3.43
N ALA A 45 46.43 14.28 -2.54
CA ALA A 45 46.73 13.10 -1.72
C ALA A 45 45.57 12.77 -0.78
N LYS A 46 45.00 13.78 -0.11
CA LYS A 46 43.83 13.59 0.77
C LYS A 46 42.58 13.17 -0.01
N GLU A 47 42.38 13.68 -1.21
CA GLU A 47 41.31 13.21 -2.10
C GLU A 47 41.44 11.71 -2.38
N ARG A 48 42.65 11.25 -2.72
CA ARG A 48 42.92 9.82 -3.01
C ARG A 48 42.70 8.93 -1.78
N GLU A 49 43.15 9.35 -0.60
CA GLU A 49 42.91 8.61 0.65
C GLU A 49 41.41 8.40 0.92
N ILE A 50 40.58 9.44 0.69
CA ILE A 50 39.14 9.33 0.93
C ILE A 50 38.47 8.44 -0.13
N GLU A 51 38.91 8.48 -1.38
CA GLU A 51 38.38 7.61 -2.43
C GLU A 51 38.70 6.13 -2.14
N ASP A 52 39.92 5.81 -1.70
CA ASP A 52 40.31 4.46 -1.28
C ASP A 52 39.46 3.97 -0.09
N LEU A 53 39.27 4.80 0.94
CA LEU A 53 38.42 4.45 2.09
C LEU A 53 36.96 4.20 1.68
N LYS A 54 36.43 4.93 0.69
CA LYS A 54 35.08 4.70 0.16
C LYS A 54 34.98 3.36 -0.56
N GLU A 55 35.98 2.99 -1.34
CA GLU A 55 36.04 1.68 -1.98
C GLU A 55 36.07 0.56 -0.94
N GLN A 56 36.91 0.69 0.10
CA GLN A 56 36.95 -0.28 1.20
C GLN A 56 35.60 -0.41 1.93
N ILE A 57 34.91 0.70 2.19
CA ILE A 57 33.56 0.69 2.78
C ILE A 57 32.58 -0.05 1.87
N ALA A 58 32.60 0.22 0.57
CA ALA A 58 31.71 -0.43 -0.40
C ALA A 58 31.92 -1.95 -0.44
N VAL A 59 33.19 -2.40 -0.42
CA VAL A 59 33.53 -3.83 -0.35
C VAL A 59 32.99 -4.46 0.93
N LYS A 60 33.21 -3.82 2.08
CA LYS A 60 32.72 -4.32 3.38
C LYS A 60 31.20 -4.36 3.47
N GLN A 61 30.51 -3.40 2.87
CA GLN A 61 29.05 -3.42 2.77
C GLN A 61 28.56 -4.58 1.92
N SER A 62 29.20 -4.84 0.77
CA SER A 62 28.88 -6.00 -0.07
C SER A 62 29.07 -7.32 0.67
N GLU A 63 30.22 -7.50 1.34
CA GLU A 63 30.49 -8.66 2.19
C GLU A 63 29.40 -8.84 3.26
N ALA A 64 29.04 -7.77 3.98
CA ALA A 64 27.99 -7.80 5.00
C ALA A 64 26.63 -8.19 4.43
N HIS A 65 26.25 -7.67 3.25
CA HIS A 65 25.02 -8.04 2.57
C HIS A 65 25.01 -9.52 2.17
N THR A 66 26.10 -10.04 1.60
CA THR A 66 26.18 -11.46 1.25
C THR A 66 26.08 -12.37 2.47
N LEU A 67 26.71 -12.00 3.59
CA LEU A 67 26.62 -12.73 4.84
C LEU A 67 25.19 -12.70 5.40
N SER A 68 24.55 -11.53 5.44
CA SER A 68 23.17 -11.36 5.90
C SER A 68 22.22 -12.28 5.12
N ASN A 69 22.30 -12.25 3.79
CA ASN A 69 21.47 -13.09 2.92
C ASN A 69 21.73 -14.58 3.16
N ALA A 70 22.98 -14.98 3.39
CA ALA A 70 23.31 -16.38 3.70
C ALA A 70 22.73 -16.81 5.05
N THR A 71 22.80 -15.94 6.06
CA THR A 71 22.24 -16.21 7.40
C THR A 71 20.71 -16.23 7.39
N GLU A 72 20.05 -15.36 6.61
CA GLU A 72 18.60 -15.37 6.43
C GLU A 72 18.14 -16.68 5.79
N ARG A 73 18.82 -17.14 4.73
CA ARG A 73 18.51 -18.44 4.11
C ARG A 73 18.70 -19.62 5.06
N TYR A 74 19.69 -19.54 5.96
CA TYR A 74 19.89 -20.55 6.98
C TYR A 74 18.75 -20.53 8.02
N ALA A 75 18.32 -19.34 8.44
CA ALA A 75 17.14 -19.18 9.30
C ALA A 75 15.88 -19.75 8.63
N ASP A 76 15.61 -19.42 7.36
CA ASP A 76 14.50 -19.98 6.58
C ASP A 76 14.54 -21.52 6.55
N SER A 77 15.74 -22.10 6.39
CA SER A 77 15.91 -23.55 6.42
C SER A 77 15.58 -24.14 7.79
N ILE A 78 15.94 -23.47 8.89
CA ILE A 78 15.59 -23.91 10.24
C ILE A 78 14.09 -23.79 10.48
N GLU A 79 13.48 -22.69 10.04
CA GLU A 79 12.03 -22.49 10.14
C GLU A 79 11.28 -23.60 9.39
N ALA A 80 11.71 -23.92 8.16
CA ALA A 80 11.14 -24.99 7.37
C ALA A 80 11.27 -26.37 8.05
N LEU A 81 12.41 -26.64 8.68
CA LEU A 81 12.62 -27.87 9.46
C LEU A 81 11.71 -27.93 10.68
N ALA A 82 11.60 -26.84 11.45
CA ALA A 82 10.72 -26.75 12.61
C ALA A 82 9.25 -26.97 12.22
N VAL A 83 8.80 -26.33 11.14
CA VAL A 83 7.45 -26.54 10.57
C VAL A 83 7.26 -27.99 10.11
N GLY A 84 8.29 -28.61 9.51
CA GLY A 84 8.23 -30.01 9.08
C GLY A 84 8.10 -31.00 10.24
N LEU A 85 8.84 -30.78 11.33
CA LEU A 85 8.85 -31.64 12.52
C LEU A 85 7.60 -31.49 13.39
N GLU A 86 7.11 -30.26 13.55
CA GLU A 86 6.10 -29.94 14.56
C GLU A 86 4.82 -29.33 13.98
N LYS A 87 4.54 -29.62 12.70
CA LYS A 87 3.41 -29.14 11.90
C LYS A 87 2.04 -29.13 12.60
N ASN A 88 1.82 -30.06 13.52
CA ASN A 88 0.53 -30.26 14.19
C ASN A 88 0.46 -29.66 15.60
N ILE A 89 1.54 -29.07 16.12
CA ILE A 89 1.61 -28.51 17.47
C ILE A 89 1.93 -27.01 17.38
N ALA A 90 0.88 -26.20 17.29
CA ALA A 90 1.00 -24.75 17.15
C ALA A 90 1.75 -24.08 18.31
N GLU A 91 1.64 -24.63 19.53
CA GLU A 91 2.32 -24.11 20.72
C GLU A 91 3.84 -24.17 20.58
N LYS A 92 4.37 -25.28 20.06
CA LYS A 92 5.81 -25.42 19.90
C LYS A 92 6.36 -24.61 18.72
N LEU A 93 5.61 -24.46 17.63
CA LEU A 93 5.99 -23.53 16.57
C LEU A 93 6.04 -22.07 17.05
N ASN A 94 5.18 -21.69 18.01
CA ASN A 94 5.27 -20.39 18.68
C ASN A 94 6.53 -20.25 19.55
N GLU A 95 7.04 -21.34 20.17
CA GLU A 95 8.33 -21.33 20.88
C GLU A 95 9.51 -21.04 19.93
N TYR A 96 9.43 -21.53 18.68
CA TYR A 96 10.38 -21.17 17.63
C TYR A 96 10.14 -19.76 17.04
N GLY A 97 9.14 -19.02 17.52
CA GLY A 97 8.76 -17.71 16.97
C GLY A 97 8.03 -17.77 15.62
N ILE A 98 7.70 -18.97 15.12
CA ILE A 98 7.08 -19.20 13.83
C ILE A 98 5.56 -19.11 13.98
N LYS A 99 4.99 -17.97 13.56
CA LYS A 99 3.53 -17.81 13.49
C LYS A 99 3.02 -18.41 12.18
N LEU A 100 2.45 -19.62 12.25
CA LEU A 100 1.75 -20.20 11.10
C LEU A 100 0.67 -19.23 10.58
N ARG A 101 0.68 -18.95 9.28
CA ARG A 101 -0.43 -18.23 8.64
C ARG A 101 -1.69 -19.08 8.79
N LYS A 102 -2.77 -18.48 9.28
CA LYS A 102 -4.08 -19.12 9.33
C LYS A 102 -4.42 -19.62 7.92
N PRO A 103 -4.79 -20.91 7.73
CA PRO A 103 -5.16 -21.40 6.42
C PRO A 103 -6.32 -20.57 5.86
N ILE A 104 -6.24 -20.23 4.57
CA ILE A 104 -7.29 -19.46 3.89
C ILE A 104 -8.51 -20.37 3.78
N THR A 105 -9.47 -20.21 4.69
CA THR A 105 -10.79 -20.83 4.57
C THR A 105 -11.57 -20.05 3.53
N ARG A 106 -11.79 -20.61 2.35
CA ARG A 106 -12.69 -20.01 1.34
C ARG A 106 -14.11 -20.09 1.88
N LYS A 107 -14.78 -18.95 2.04
CA LYS A 107 -16.21 -18.93 2.37
C LYS A 107 -16.99 -19.67 1.27
N PRO A 108 -17.97 -20.53 1.59
CA PRO A 108 -18.85 -21.10 0.58
C PRO A 108 -19.66 -20.01 -0.13
N ALA A 109 -20.26 -20.32 -1.28
CA ALA A 109 -21.13 -19.35 -1.96
C ALA A 109 -22.33 -18.96 -1.06
N PRO A 110 -22.78 -17.70 -1.06
CA PRO A 110 -23.89 -17.27 -0.22
C PRO A 110 -25.16 -17.99 -0.70
N THR A 111 -25.79 -18.76 0.19
CA THR A 111 -27.04 -19.48 -0.13
C THR A 111 -28.24 -18.93 0.63
N LYS A 112 -28.01 -18.01 1.58
CA LYS A 112 -29.07 -17.43 2.39
C LYS A 112 -29.92 -16.49 1.54
N THR A 113 -31.23 -16.76 1.49
CA THR A 113 -32.19 -15.81 0.94
C THR A 113 -32.36 -14.66 1.93
N LEU A 114 -31.97 -13.47 1.50
CA LEU A 114 -32.08 -12.25 2.30
C LEU A 114 -33.53 -11.76 2.34
N ILE A 115 -33.88 -11.08 3.43
CA ILE A 115 -35.19 -10.43 3.59
C ILE A 115 -34.93 -8.94 3.79
N PRO A 116 -35.15 -8.10 2.77
CA PRO A 116 -35.06 -6.67 2.93
C PRO A 116 -36.26 -6.16 3.74
N THR A 117 -36.04 -5.13 4.54
CA THR A 117 -37.04 -4.40 5.31
C THR A 117 -36.97 -2.93 4.91
N LEU A 118 -38.13 -2.27 4.94
CA LEU A 118 -38.28 -0.90 4.43
C LEU A 118 -39.05 -0.07 5.45
N GLU A 119 -38.35 0.88 6.06
CA GLU A 119 -38.88 1.80 7.08
C GLU A 119 -38.80 3.24 6.56
N ASP A 120 -39.65 4.14 7.07
CA ASP A 120 -39.56 5.57 6.72
C ASP A 120 -38.34 6.18 7.42
N ASP A 121 -37.64 7.09 6.74
CA ASP A 121 -36.56 7.80 7.40
C ASP A 121 -37.08 8.76 8.48
N SER A 122 -36.22 9.04 9.45
CA SER A 122 -36.46 9.89 10.62
C SER A 122 -36.93 11.30 10.29
N ASP A 123 -36.68 11.80 9.08
CA ASP A 123 -37.12 13.10 8.57
C ASP A 123 -38.40 13.03 7.71
N GLY A 124 -38.92 11.84 7.45
CA GLY A 124 -40.08 11.58 6.59
C GLY A 124 -39.81 11.76 5.08
N VAL A 125 -38.55 11.82 4.67
CA VAL A 125 -38.12 11.94 3.28
C VAL A 125 -37.24 10.74 2.91
N GLY A 126 -37.79 9.82 2.13
CA GLY A 126 -37.09 8.61 1.72
C GLY A 126 -37.31 7.43 2.65
N PHE A 127 -36.50 6.39 2.43
CA PHE A 127 -36.61 5.12 3.14
C PHE A 127 -35.28 4.63 3.70
N VAL A 128 -35.34 4.03 4.88
CA VAL A 128 -34.26 3.20 5.42
C VAL A 128 -34.49 1.77 4.93
N VAL A 129 -33.59 1.33 4.05
CA VAL A 129 -33.59 -0.03 3.53
C VAL A 129 -32.57 -0.85 4.30
N SER A 130 -32.99 -1.97 4.91
CA SER A 130 -32.07 -2.86 5.64
C SER A 130 -32.28 -4.34 5.31
N THR A 131 -31.28 -5.19 5.54
CA THR A 131 -31.35 -6.64 5.33
C THR A 131 -30.65 -7.39 6.47
N GLN A 132 -30.88 -8.69 6.54
CA GLN A 132 -30.18 -9.59 7.45
C GLN A 132 -28.71 -9.78 7.03
N VAL A 133 -27.83 -10.02 8.01
CA VAL A 133 -26.44 -10.41 7.74
C VAL A 133 -26.39 -11.86 7.25
N ASP A 134 -25.67 -12.09 6.16
CA ASP A 134 -25.22 -13.40 5.69
C ASP A 134 -23.73 -13.59 6.07
N PRO A 135 -23.36 -14.62 6.85
CA PRO A 135 -21.98 -14.86 7.26
C PRO A 135 -21.02 -15.14 6.08
N ASP A 136 -21.57 -15.62 4.97
CA ASP A 136 -20.81 -16.00 3.78
C ASP A 136 -20.69 -14.85 2.77
N ALA A 137 -21.42 -13.74 2.99
CA ALA A 137 -21.35 -12.55 2.15
C ALA A 137 -20.10 -11.71 2.42
N ASP A 138 -19.55 -11.14 1.35
CA ASP A 138 -18.54 -10.07 1.43
C ASP A 138 -19.18 -8.71 1.07
N ILE A 139 -20.13 -8.70 0.14
CA ILE A 139 -20.87 -7.51 -0.31
C ILE A 139 -22.34 -7.86 -0.58
N TYR A 140 -23.18 -6.83 -0.57
CA TYR A 140 -24.60 -6.87 -0.90
C TYR A 140 -24.86 -6.03 -2.15
N GLU A 141 -25.55 -6.62 -3.12
CA GLU A 141 -26.02 -5.92 -4.32
C GLU A 141 -27.51 -5.65 -4.21
N TRP A 142 -27.88 -4.39 -4.39
CA TRP A 142 -29.23 -3.87 -4.29
C TRP A 142 -29.73 -3.40 -5.64
N GLN A 143 -30.99 -3.74 -5.93
CA GLN A 143 -31.70 -3.24 -7.09
C GLN A 143 -32.93 -2.44 -6.67
N LYS A 144 -33.20 -1.36 -7.40
CA LYS A 144 -34.32 -0.44 -7.21
C LYS A 144 -35.18 -0.44 -8.46
N GLY A 145 -36.49 -0.40 -8.27
CA GLY A 145 -37.48 -0.24 -9.34
C GLY A 145 -38.62 0.66 -8.88
N ALA A 146 -39.19 1.45 -9.78
CA ALA A 146 -40.33 2.31 -9.47
C ALA A 146 -41.55 1.81 -10.27
N ALA A 147 -42.68 1.60 -9.60
CA ALA A 147 -43.91 1.27 -10.31
C ALA A 147 -44.56 2.53 -10.90
N PRO A 148 -45.18 2.43 -12.08
CA PRO A 148 -45.91 3.53 -12.69
C PRO A 148 -47.24 3.87 -11.97
N ASP A 149 -47.69 3.01 -11.04
CA ASP A 149 -48.94 3.18 -10.29
C ASP A 149 -48.71 2.79 -8.82
N ALA A 150 -49.03 3.69 -7.89
CA ALA A 150 -48.82 3.52 -6.45
C ALA A 150 -49.70 2.41 -5.84
N SER A 151 -50.81 2.08 -6.50
CA SER A 151 -51.82 1.14 -6.01
C SER A 151 -51.51 -0.32 -6.35
N LYS A 152 -50.52 -0.58 -7.23
CA LYS A 152 -50.20 -1.94 -7.68
C LYS A 152 -49.07 -2.53 -6.84
N THR A 153 -49.42 -3.47 -5.97
CA THR A 153 -48.48 -4.18 -5.09
C THR A 153 -47.86 -5.42 -5.75
N ASP A 154 -48.52 -5.99 -6.77
CA ASP A 154 -48.19 -7.32 -7.31
C ASP A 154 -47.36 -7.32 -8.60
N THR A 155 -47.12 -6.15 -9.20
CA THR A 155 -46.31 -6.04 -10.43
C THR A 155 -44.93 -5.48 -10.09
N VAL A 156 -43.95 -6.36 -9.91
CA VAL A 156 -42.55 -5.95 -9.74
C VAL A 156 -42.07 -5.31 -11.06
N PRO A 157 -41.72 -4.01 -11.07
CA PRO A 157 -41.27 -3.32 -12.27
C PRO A 157 -39.86 -3.79 -12.68
N GLU A 158 -39.33 -3.27 -13.79
CA GLU A 158 -37.95 -3.53 -14.19
C GLU A 158 -36.98 -3.06 -13.08
N MET A 159 -36.30 -4.02 -12.44
CA MET A 159 -35.38 -3.77 -11.34
C MET A 159 -33.99 -3.45 -11.90
N LYS A 160 -33.46 -2.27 -11.60
CA LYS A 160 -32.15 -1.81 -12.05
C LYS A 160 -31.15 -1.82 -10.90
N LEU A 161 -29.88 -2.05 -11.22
CA LEU A 161 -28.79 -1.93 -10.26
C LEU A 161 -28.83 -0.54 -9.62
N PHE A 162 -28.91 -0.52 -8.31
CA PHE A 162 -28.98 0.71 -7.53
C PHE A 162 -27.70 0.94 -6.74
N LYS A 163 -27.28 -0.07 -5.95
CA LYS A 163 -26.17 0.09 -5.02
C LYS A 163 -25.48 -1.23 -4.70
N THR A 164 -24.17 -1.18 -4.53
CA THR A 164 -23.38 -2.29 -3.99
C THR A 164 -22.67 -1.81 -2.73
N THR A 165 -22.83 -2.51 -1.62
CA THR A 165 -22.27 -2.09 -0.33
C THR A 165 -21.91 -3.28 0.56
N THR A 166 -20.96 -3.11 1.47
CA THR A 166 -20.65 -4.09 2.53
C THR A 166 -21.61 -3.99 3.71
N LYS A 167 -22.36 -2.89 3.82
CA LYS A 167 -23.32 -2.67 4.90
C LYS A 167 -24.64 -3.37 4.59
N THR A 168 -25.35 -3.77 5.64
CA THR A 168 -26.69 -4.36 5.51
C THR A 168 -27.80 -3.34 5.45
N PHE A 169 -27.49 -2.04 5.52
CA PHE A 169 -28.49 -0.99 5.44
C PHE A 169 -27.95 0.28 4.78
N PHE A 170 -28.86 1.09 4.23
CA PHE A 170 -28.61 2.45 3.77
C PHE A 170 -29.91 3.26 3.76
N VAL A 171 -29.77 4.58 3.70
CA VAL A 171 -30.88 5.52 3.50
C VAL A 171 -30.94 5.90 2.01
N ASP A 172 -32.15 5.95 1.45
CA ASP A 172 -32.45 6.39 0.10
C ASP A 172 -33.39 7.60 0.13
N ASP A 173 -32.81 8.79 0.11
CA ASP A 173 -33.52 10.08 0.19
C ASP A 173 -34.09 10.51 -1.17
N ASP A 174 -33.57 9.92 -2.27
CA ASP A 174 -33.95 10.22 -3.65
C ASP A 174 -35.19 9.40 -4.08
N VAL A 175 -36.27 9.56 -3.33
CA VAL A 175 -37.55 8.88 -3.56
C VAL A 175 -38.66 9.88 -3.86
N PRO A 176 -39.30 9.82 -5.05
CA PRO A 176 -40.45 10.67 -5.37
C PRO A 176 -41.67 10.36 -4.49
N LYS A 177 -42.32 11.40 -3.96
CA LYS A 177 -43.58 11.28 -3.19
C LYS A 177 -44.70 10.70 -4.05
N GLY A 178 -45.51 9.83 -3.46
CA GLY A 178 -46.63 9.17 -4.14
C GLY A 178 -46.23 8.08 -5.13
N VAL A 179 -44.96 7.68 -5.20
CA VAL A 179 -44.47 6.60 -6.05
C VAL A 179 -44.16 5.37 -5.19
N ARG A 180 -44.60 4.19 -5.64
CA ARG A 180 -44.22 2.92 -5.01
C ARG A 180 -42.83 2.50 -5.49
N ILE A 181 -41.88 2.40 -4.57
CA ILE A 181 -40.53 1.93 -4.86
C ILE A 181 -40.37 0.49 -4.38
N PHE A 182 -39.69 -0.31 -5.19
CA PHE A 182 -39.36 -1.70 -4.94
C PHE A 182 -37.85 -1.85 -4.71
N TYR A 183 -37.46 -2.63 -3.71
CA TYR A 183 -36.08 -3.01 -3.47
C TYR A 183 -35.94 -4.53 -3.38
N ARG A 184 -34.84 -5.06 -3.93
CA ARG A 184 -34.39 -6.43 -3.67
C ARG A 184 -32.88 -6.46 -3.49
N VAL A 185 -32.40 -7.47 -2.78
CA VAL A 185 -30.99 -7.62 -2.42
C VAL A 185 -30.52 -9.05 -2.67
N ARG A 186 -29.25 -9.20 -3.02
CA ARG A 186 -28.55 -10.49 -2.98
C ARG A 186 -27.19 -10.35 -2.30
N ALA A 187 -26.75 -11.42 -1.65
CA ALA A 187 -25.42 -11.56 -1.11
C ALA A 187 -24.43 -11.98 -2.21
N ILE A 188 -23.20 -11.48 -2.17
CA ILE A 188 -22.14 -11.84 -3.12
C ILE A 188 -20.82 -12.02 -2.36
N ASN A 189 -20.05 -13.01 -2.77
CA ASN A 189 -18.66 -13.17 -2.38
C ASN A 189 -17.80 -13.59 -3.59
N SER A 190 -16.51 -13.80 -3.36
CA SER A 190 -15.57 -14.21 -4.41
C SER A 190 -15.84 -15.60 -5.02
N VAL A 191 -16.64 -16.44 -4.38
CA VAL A 191 -17.01 -17.78 -4.84
C VAL A 191 -18.28 -17.76 -5.69
N GLY A 192 -19.22 -16.87 -5.39
CA GLY A 192 -20.46 -16.76 -6.17
C GLY A 192 -21.45 -15.73 -5.64
N GLN A 193 -22.61 -15.71 -6.29
CA GLN A 193 -23.73 -14.83 -5.97
C GLN A 193 -24.87 -15.67 -5.40
N GLY A 194 -25.48 -15.19 -4.32
CA GLY A 194 -26.68 -15.79 -3.76
C GLY A 194 -27.94 -15.46 -4.56
N ALA A 195 -29.03 -16.13 -4.21
CA ALA A 195 -30.33 -15.86 -4.78
C ALA A 195 -30.81 -14.44 -4.45
N TRP A 196 -31.57 -13.84 -5.37
CA TRP A 196 -32.27 -12.58 -5.10
C TRP A 196 -33.32 -12.77 -4.00
N SER A 197 -33.42 -11.79 -3.11
CA SER A 197 -34.51 -11.70 -2.15
C SER A 197 -35.86 -11.52 -2.85
N THR A 198 -36.94 -11.80 -2.12
CA THR A 198 -38.25 -11.25 -2.44
C THR A 198 -38.16 -9.72 -2.46
N ALA A 199 -38.84 -9.10 -3.43
CA ALA A 199 -38.88 -7.64 -3.50
C ALA A 199 -39.82 -7.10 -2.41
N VAL A 200 -39.38 -6.08 -1.69
CA VAL A 200 -40.24 -5.31 -0.77
C VAL A 200 -40.55 -3.96 -1.40
N SER A 201 -41.75 -3.43 -1.10
CA SER A 201 -42.17 -2.14 -1.63
C SER A 201 -42.91 -1.29 -0.62
N LYS A 202 -42.77 0.03 -0.76
CA LYS A 202 -43.50 1.03 0.02
C LYS A 202 -43.72 2.28 -0.83
N VAL A 203 -44.74 3.05 -0.48
CA VAL A 203 -45.07 4.35 -1.11
C VAL A 203 -44.58 5.45 -0.19
N GLN A 204 -43.93 6.46 -0.76
CA GLN A 204 -43.45 7.65 -0.04
C GLN A 204 -44.57 8.68 0.15
#